data_AF-A0A7K4F0W8-F1
#
_entry.id   AF-A0A7K4F0W8-F1
#
_cell.length_a   1.000
_cell.length_b   1.000
_cell.length_c   1.000
_cell.angle_alpha   90.00
_cell.angle_beta   90.00
_cell.angle_gamma   90.00
#
_symmetry.space_group_name_H-M   'P 1'
#
loop_
_entity.id
_entity.type
_entity.pdbx_description
1 polymer ?
#
loop_
_entity_poly.entity_id
_entity_poly.type
_entity_poly.pdbx_seq_one_letter_code
_entity_poly.pdbx_strand_id
1 'polypeptide(L)'
;MQPKFLLLIIASLSVLLVTQVAESSFADVVSPSKQVKIGLDKADIICKTHLVKVYRINADSIDCFTPTTAEKLIKAGIANEIPKEKLEAKKSFRQSAPIGTITGLDTVKKFGSEGKFTTTPRTVEYLYVFEACANEKTIRAPEVLITSDSEAKTVKLAKKIQSNTCFTSSAGIKAV
;
A
#
# COMPACT_ATOMS: atom_id res chain seq x y z
N MET A 1 -45.44 39.85 -0.25
CA MET A 1 -44.92 38.53 -0.66
C MET A 1 -43.97 38.75 -1.83
N GLN A 2 -42.65 38.62 -1.60
CA GLN A 2 -41.62 38.78 -2.63
C GLN A 2 -40.74 37.52 -2.68
N PRO A 3 -40.58 36.86 -3.85
CA PRO A 3 -39.61 35.79 -4.03
C PRO A 3 -38.35 36.36 -4.70
N LYS A 4 -37.31 36.64 -3.93
CA LYS A 4 -35.98 37.02 -4.47
C LYS A 4 -34.81 36.23 -3.89
N PHE A 5 -35.08 35.18 -3.10
CA PHE A 5 -34.03 34.44 -2.39
C PHE A 5 -33.62 33.10 -3.02
N LEU A 6 -34.16 32.74 -4.19
CA LEU A 6 -34.00 31.39 -4.77
C LEU A 6 -32.92 31.26 -5.86
N LEU A 7 -32.04 32.26 -6.06
CA LEU A 7 -31.12 32.31 -7.21
C LEU A 7 -29.63 32.40 -6.85
N LEU A 8 -29.27 32.07 -5.60
CA LEU A 8 -27.88 32.11 -5.13
C LEU A 8 -27.30 30.73 -4.73
N ILE A 9 -28.04 29.63 -4.94
CA ILE A 9 -27.61 28.28 -4.53
C ILE A 9 -26.97 27.47 -5.69
N ILE A 10 -26.98 27.98 -6.93
CA ILE A 10 -26.55 27.18 -8.10
C ILE A 10 -25.06 27.40 -8.49
N ALA A 11 -24.32 28.32 -7.85
CA ALA A 11 -23.00 28.75 -8.35
C ALA A 11 -21.76 28.27 -7.57
N SER A 12 -21.84 27.31 -6.62
CA SER A 12 -20.67 26.92 -5.79
C SER A 12 -20.32 25.43 -5.77
N LEU A 13 -20.85 24.62 -6.68
CA LEU A 13 -20.55 23.18 -6.76
C LEU A 13 -19.68 22.85 -7.98
N SER A 14 -18.47 23.39 -8.00
CA SER A 14 -17.42 23.03 -8.96
C SER A 14 -16.11 22.80 -8.21
N VAL A 15 -16.16 22.00 -7.14
CA VAL A 15 -14.94 21.55 -6.46
C VAL A 15 -14.31 20.50 -7.36
N LEU A 16 -13.21 20.89 -8.02
CA LEU A 16 -12.34 20.00 -8.78
C LEU A 16 -11.88 18.86 -7.87
N LEU A 17 -12.36 17.65 -8.15
CA LEU A 17 -11.75 16.40 -7.69
C LEU A 17 -10.42 16.23 -8.46
N VAL A 18 -9.36 16.86 -7.95
CA VAL A 18 -8.00 16.53 -8.39
C VAL A 18 -7.62 15.23 -7.68
N THR A 19 -7.88 14.11 -8.34
CA THR A 19 -7.33 12.81 -7.93
C THR A 19 -5.82 12.88 -8.10
N GLN A 20 -5.10 13.06 -6.99
CA GLN A 20 -3.66 12.89 -6.96
C GLN A 20 -3.37 11.40 -7.20
N VAL A 21 -3.08 11.06 -8.45
CA VAL A 21 -2.48 9.77 -8.78
C VAL A 21 -1.11 9.79 -8.13
N ALA A 22 -0.94 9.03 -7.05
CA ALA A 22 0.36 8.91 -6.39
C ALA A 22 1.36 8.39 -7.42
N GLU A 23 2.27 9.26 -7.87
CA GLU A 23 3.42 8.86 -8.66
C GLU A 23 4.26 7.95 -7.78
N SER A 24 4.14 6.65 -8.01
CA SER A 24 5.05 5.67 -7.44
C SER A 24 6.41 5.94 -8.05
N SER A 25 7.33 6.52 -7.27
CA SER A 25 8.73 6.58 -7.63
C SER A 25 9.26 5.15 -7.70
N PHE A 26 9.24 4.57 -8.90
CA PHE A 26 9.84 3.26 -9.14
C PHE A 26 11.35 3.47 -9.17
N ALA A 27 12.04 2.93 -8.16
CA ALA A 27 13.49 2.76 -8.22
C ALA A 27 13.88 2.11 -9.56
N ASP A 28 14.99 2.56 -10.17
CA ASP A 28 15.41 2.10 -11.49
C ASP A 28 15.52 0.57 -11.54
N VAL A 29 14.67 -0.07 -12.36
CA VAL A 29 14.61 -1.53 -12.44
C VAL A 29 15.90 -2.04 -13.09
N VAL A 30 16.69 -2.79 -12.31
CA VAL A 30 17.94 -3.40 -12.74
C VAL A 30 17.68 -4.35 -13.91
N SER A 31 18.61 -4.52 -14.85
CA SER A 31 18.40 -5.39 -16.02
C SER A 31 18.10 -6.85 -15.65
N PRO A 32 17.32 -7.60 -16.46
CA PRO A 32 16.99 -9.01 -16.22
C PRO A 32 18.18 -9.90 -15.86
N SER A 33 19.29 -9.77 -16.60
CA SER A 33 20.48 -10.57 -16.33
C SER A 33 21.12 -10.25 -14.98
N LYS A 34 21.06 -8.99 -14.53
CA LYS A 34 21.55 -8.59 -13.20
C LYS A 34 20.61 -9.08 -12.10
N GLN A 35 19.30 -9.08 -12.34
CA GLN A 35 18.31 -9.64 -11.42
C GLN A 35 18.56 -11.13 -11.15
N VAL A 36 18.86 -11.92 -12.19
CA VAL A 36 19.26 -13.33 -12.01
C VAL A 36 20.56 -13.46 -11.22
N LYS A 37 21.55 -12.59 -11.49
CA LYS A 37 22.83 -12.60 -10.76
C LYS A 37 22.68 -12.29 -9.26
N ILE A 38 21.66 -11.54 -8.85
CA ILE A 38 21.36 -11.28 -7.43
C ILE A 38 20.44 -12.35 -6.82
N GLY A 39 20.18 -13.45 -7.53
CA GLY A 39 19.43 -14.60 -7.03
C GLY A 39 17.92 -14.54 -7.26
N LEU A 40 17.42 -13.64 -8.12
CA LEU A 40 16.01 -13.69 -8.51
C LEU A 40 15.77 -14.86 -9.47
N ASP A 41 14.68 -15.58 -9.22
CA ASP A 41 14.22 -16.63 -10.12
C ASP A 41 13.87 -16.04 -11.49
N LYS A 42 14.07 -16.82 -12.57
CA LYS A 42 13.77 -16.38 -13.95
C LYS A 42 12.32 -15.87 -14.05
N ALA A 43 11.37 -16.49 -13.36
CA ALA A 43 9.97 -16.07 -13.38
C ALA A 43 9.72 -14.75 -12.61
N ASP A 44 10.59 -14.37 -11.67
CA ASP A 44 10.44 -13.19 -10.82
C ASP A 44 11.13 -11.93 -11.36
N ILE A 45 11.77 -12.03 -12.52
CA ILE A 45 12.37 -10.89 -13.21
C ILE A 45 11.31 -9.80 -13.42
N ILE A 46 11.62 -8.56 -13.06
CA ILE A 46 10.75 -7.40 -13.24
C ILE A 46 11.22 -6.62 -14.47
N CYS A 47 10.29 -6.29 -15.36
CA CYS A 47 10.58 -5.42 -16.50
C CYS A 47 10.32 -3.96 -16.14
N LYS A 48 11.07 -3.03 -16.76
CA LYS A 48 10.74 -1.61 -16.70
C LYS A 48 9.32 -1.37 -17.24
N THR A 49 8.69 -0.29 -16.79
CA THR A 49 7.37 0.14 -17.28
C THR A 49 7.37 0.18 -18.80
N HIS A 50 6.27 -0.28 -19.42
CA HIS A 50 6.09 -0.39 -20.87
C HIS A 50 6.94 -1.44 -21.60
N LEU A 51 7.71 -2.26 -20.88
CA LEU A 51 8.34 -3.44 -21.46
C LEU A 51 7.54 -4.71 -21.11
N VAL A 52 7.48 -5.64 -22.05
CA VAL A 52 6.85 -6.95 -21.88
C VAL A 52 7.92 -8.02 -21.69
N LYS A 53 7.64 -8.94 -20.79
CA LYS A 53 8.50 -10.08 -20.49
C LYS A 53 8.28 -11.18 -21.53
N VAL A 54 9.34 -11.66 -22.17
CA VAL A 54 9.30 -12.79 -23.10
C VAL A 54 10.35 -13.83 -22.72
N TYR A 55 10.09 -15.08 -23.11
CA TYR A 55 11.05 -16.16 -22.95
C TYR A 55 11.76 -16.40 -24.29
N ARG A 56 13.07 -16.18 -24.37
CA ARG A 56 13.86 -16.43 -25.58
C ARG A 56 14.27 -17.89 -25.64
N ILE A 57 13.89 -18.56 -26.72
CA ILE A 57 14.05 -20.01 -26.88
C ILE A 57 15.54 -20.37 -27.00
N ASN A 58 16.27 -19.69 -27.88
CA ASN A 58 17.68 -20.03 -28.17
C ASN A 58 18.64 -19.69 -27.02
N ALA A 59 18.30 -18.70 -26.21
CA ALA A 59 19.16 -18.21 -25.13
C ALA A 59 18.80 -18.84 -23.77
N ASP A 60 17.71 -19.59 -23.68
CA ASP A 60 17.11 -20.03 -22.41
C ASP A 60 17.08 -18.90 -21.37
N SER A 61 16.66 -17.71 -21.81
CA SER A 61 16.68 -16.50 -21.00
C SER A 61 15.36 -15.76 -21.04
N ILE A 62 15.07 -15.02 -19.97
CA ILE A 62 13.95 -14.09 -19.92
C ILE A 62 14.50 -12.69 -20.12
N ASP A 63 13.92 -12.00 -21.11
CA ASP A 63 14.28 -10.64 -21.48
C ASP A 63 13.02 -9.76 -21.54
N CYS A 64 13.23 -8.45 -21.45
CA CYS A 64 12.18 -7.44 -21.49
C CYS A 64 12.33 -6.63 -22.77
N PHE A 65 11.31 -6.64 -23.63
CA PHE A 65 11.30 -5.90 -24.89
C PHE A 65 10.11 -4.96 -24.97
N THR A 66 10.15 -4.02 -25.91
CA THR A 66 8.95 -3.25 -26.25
C THR A 66 7.88 -4.20 -26.82
N PRO A 67 6.58 -3.90 -26.68
CA PRO A 67 5.50 -4.73 -27.20
C PRO A 67 5.68 -5.08 -28.69
N THR A 68 6.09 -4.09 -29.49
CA THR A 68 6.33 -4.25 -30.93
C THR A 68 7.48 -5.19 -31.26
N THR A 69 8.55 -5.19 -30.45
CA THR A 69 9.71 -6.06 -30.66
C THR A 69 9.40 -7.48 -30.17
N ALA A 70 8.74 -7.60 -29.03
CA ALA A 70 8.29 -8.88 -28.50
C ALA A 70 7.39 -9.62 -29.50
N GLU A 71 6.43 -8.93 -30.10
CA GLU A 71 5.53 -9.50 -31.10
C GLU A 71 6.30 -10.01 -32.33
N LYS A 72 7.29 -9.25 -32.82
CA LYS A 72 8.16 -9.69 -33.92
C LYS A 72 8.96 -10.94 -33.57
N LEU A 73 9.52 -11.00 -32.37
CA LEU A 73 10.30 -12.16 -31.91
C LEU A 73 9.43 -13.41 -31.74
N ILE A 74 8.20 -13.23 -31.24
CA ILE A 74 7.23 -14.32 -31.10
C ILE A 74 6.79 -14.83 -32.47
N LYS A 75 6.42 -13.94 -33.39
CA LYS A 75 6.06 -14.29 -34.77
C LYS A 75 7.19 -14.99 -35.54
N ALA A 76 8.44 -14.62 -35.24
CA ALA A 76 9.61 -15.25 -35.83
C ALA A 76 9.98 -16.61 -35.18
N GLY A 77 9.26 -17.05 -34.15
CA GLY A 77 9.59 -18.29 -33.42
C GLY A 77 10.90 -18.21 -32.63
N ILE A 78 11.37 -17.00 -32.30
CA ILE A 78 12.60 -16.76 -31.53
C ILE A 78 12.30 -16.68 -30.02
N ALA A 79 11.08 -16.29 -29.67
CA ALA A 79 10.61 -16.15 -28.30
C ALA A 79 9.19 -16.69 -28.13
N ASN A 80 8.84 -17.03 -26.89
CA ASN A 80 7.50 -17.43 -26.49
C ASN A 80 6.90 -16.37 -25.55
N GLU A 81 5.58 -16.19 -25.66
CA GLU A 81 4.79 -15.48 -24.66
C GLU A 81 4.82 -16.27 -23.34
N ILE A 82 4.97 -15.56 -22.23
CA ILE A 82 4.89 -16.21 -20.92
C ILE A 82 3.40 -16.32 -20.57
N PRO A 83 2.88 -17.53 -20.31
CA PRO A 83 1.47 -17.74 -20.02
C PRO A 83 0.99 -16.78 -18.93
N LYS A 84 -0.11 -16.06 -19.20
CA LYS A 84 -0.69 -15.09 -18.26
C LYS A 84 -1.03 -15.73 -16.91
N GLU A 85 -1.37 -17.01 -16.87
CA GLU A 85 -1.57 -17.78 -15.64
C GLU A 85 -0.34 -17.82 -14.74
N LYS A 86 0.89 -17.87 -15.29
CA LYS A 86 2.13 -17.81 -14.50
C LYS A 86 2.45 -16.39 -14.01
N LEU A 87 1.92 -15.36 -14.68
CA LEU A 87 2.05 -13.95 -14.28
C LEU A 87 1.04 -13.58 -13.18
N GLU A 88 -0.19 -14.08 -13.27
CA GLU A 88 -1.28 -13.80 -12.32
C GLU A 88 -1.20 -14.69 -11.07
N ALA A 89 -0.77 -15.96 -11.18
CA ALA A 89 -0.57 -16.85 -10.03
C ALA A 89 0.52 -16.38 -9.05
N LYS A 90 1.31 -15.37 -9.41
CA LYS A 90 2.34 -14.75 -8.55
C LYS A 90 1.96 -13.38 -8.02
N LYS A 91 0.86 -12.75 -8.46
CA LYS A 91 0.30 -11.59 -7.75
C LYS A 91 -0.24 -11.99 -6.38
N SER A 92 -0.69 -13.24 -6.21
CA SER A 92 -1.02 -13.81 -4.90
C SER A 92 0.20 -14.03 -4.00
N PHE A 93 1.43 -14.03 -4.53
CA PHE A 93 2.65 -14.09 -3.71
C PHE A 93 2.85 -12.81 -2.85
N ARG A 94 2.21 -11.69 -3.24
CA ARG A 94 2.12 -10.48 -2.41
C ARG A 94 0.99 -10.50 -1.38
N GLN A 95 0.06 -11.45 -1.47
CA GLN A 95 -0.78 -11.85 -0.34
C GLN A 95 0.00 -12.91 0.44
N SER A 96 1.15 -12.52 0.98
CA SER A 96 1.82 -13.34 1.98
C SER A 96 0.77 -13.68 3.05
N ALA A 97 0.66 -14.96 3.41
CA ALA A 97 -0.28 -15.37 4.46
C ALA A 97 -0.13 -14.42 5.66
N PRO A 98 -1.24 -13.91 6.23
CA PRO A 98 -1.18 -12.91 7.28
C PRO A 98 -0.28 -13.41 8.41
N ILE A 99 0.78 -12.65 8.70
CA ILE A 99 1.76 -13.02 9.73
C ILE A 99 1.26 -12.72 11.15
N GLY A 100 0.13 -12.02 11.24
CA GLY A 100 -0.49 -11.60 12.48
C GLY A 100 -1.80 -10.85 12.26
N THR A 101 -2.40 -10.40 13.35
CA THR A 101 -3.64 -9.62 13.38
C THR A 101 -3.47 -8.40 14.29
N ILE A 102 -4.25 -7.36 14.01
CA ILE A 102 -4.38 -6.18 14.88
C ILE A 102 -5.85 -6.06 15.28
N THR A 103 -6.11 -5.96 16.58
CA THR A 103 -7.45 -5.84 17.14
C THR A 103 -7.53 -4.57 17.97
N GLY A 104 -8.51 -3.70 17.70
CA GLY A 104 -8.82 -2.58 18.58
C GLY A 104 -9.52 -3.06 19.84
N LEU A 105 -9.02 -2.68 21.01
CA LEU A 105 -9.60 -3.05 22.30
C LEU A 105 -10.51 -1.96 22.85
N ASP A 106 -10.03 -0.71 22.85
CA ASP A 106 -10.77 0.41 23.42
C ASP A 106 -10.32 1.76 22.85
N THR A 107 -11.16 2.78 22.99
CA THR A 107 -10.85 4.17 22.63
C THR A 107 -11.32 5.09 23.75
N VAL A 108 -10.36 5.67 24.48
CA VAL A 108 -10.67 6.53 25.63
C VAL A 108 -10.44 7.99 25.25
N LYS A 109 -11.45 8.83 25.43
CA LYS A 109 -11.31 10.28 25.25
C LYS A 109 -10.35 10.83 26.31
N LYS A 110 -9.28 11.51 25.87
CA LYS A 110 -8.44 12.30 26.78
C LYS A 110 -9.08 13.65 26.98
N PHE A 111 -9.48 13.92 28.22
CA PHE A 111 -9.92 15.24 28.61
C PHE A 111 -8.68 16.14 28.75
N GLY A 112 -8.54 17.12 27.84
CA GLY A 112 -7.52 18.15 27.95
C GLY A 112 -7.76 19.04 29.17
N SER A 113 -6.71 19.71 29.66
CA SER A 113 -6.79 20.62 30.81
C SER A 113 -7.93 21.62 30.62
N GLU A 114 -8.90 21.58 31.53
CA GLU A 114 -10.06 22.48 31.55
C GLU A 114 -9.58 23.94 31.56
N GLY A 115 -10.16 24.82 30.72
CA GLY A 115 -9.96 26.28 30.82
C GLY A 115 -9.62 27.06 29.54
N LYS A 116 -9.35 26.44 28.39
CA LYS A 116 -9.16 27.18 27.12
C LYS A 116 -10.41 27.10 26.23
N PHE A 117 -11.15 28.20 26.20
CA PHE A 117 -12.20 28.45 25.19
C PHE A 117 -11.51 28.77 23.85
N THR A 118 -11.65 27.91 22.85
CA THR A 118 -11.16 28.16 21.49
C THR A 118 -12.32 28.02 20.52
N THR A 119 -12.39 28.89 19.52
CA THR A 119 -13.48 28.98 18.52
C THR A 119 -13.29 28.05 17.31
N THR A 120 -12.20 27.29 17.26
CA THR A 120 -11.91 26.30 16.22
C THR A 120 -12.59 24.95 16.49
N PRO A 121 -12.92 24.15 15.44
CA PRO A 121 -13.48 22.81 15.61
C PRO A 121 -12.58 22.01 16.54
N ARG A 122 -13.18 21.51 17.62
CA ARG A 122 -12.47 21.00 18.78
C ARG A 122 -11.98 19.59 18.46
N THR A 123 -10.80 19.47 17.85
CA THR A 123 -10.11 18.17 17.71
C THR A 123 -9.93 17.58 19.10
N VAL A 124 -10.52 16.40 19.32
CA VAL A 124 -10.44 15.68 20.59
C VAL A 124 -9.29 14.69 20.49
N GLU A 125 -8.44 14.65 21.51
CA GLU A 125 -7.42 13.61 21.63
C GLU A 125 -8.04 12.35 22.25
N TYR A 126 -7.80 11.21 21.62
CA TYR A 126 -8.19 9.89 22.10
C TYR A 126 -6.96 9.04 22.35
N LEU A 127 -7.02 8.17 23.35
CA LEU A 127 -6.10 7.07 23.56
C LEU A 127 -6.72 5.82 22.94
N TYR A 128 -6.17 5.39 21.81
CA TYR A 128 -6.58 4.14 21.15
C TYR A 128 -5.74 2.98 21.71
N VAL A 129 -6.39 1.99 22.30
CA VAL A 129 -5.79 0.77 22.84
C VAL A 129 -6.00 -0.35 21.83
N PHE A 130 -4.93 -1.04 21.46
CA PHE A 130 -4.97 -2.12 20.50
C PHE A 130 -4.05 -3.27 20.90
N GLU A 131 -4.36 -4.45 20.37
CA GLU A 131 -3.59 -5.66 20.52
C GLU A 131 -3.05 -6.09 19.16
N ALA A 132 -1.75 -6.39 19.12
CA ALA A 132 -1.09 -6.94 17.94
C ALA A 132 -0.68 -8.38 18.23
N CYS A 133 -1.25 -9.34 17.50
CA CYS A 133 -0.95 -10.76 17.65
C CYS A 133 -0.12 -11.26 16.47
N ALA A 134 0.86 -12.11 16.76
CA ALA A 134 1.57 -12.85 15.73
C ALA A 134 1.00 -14.27 15.62
N ASN A 135 0.87 -14.75 14.38
CA ASN A 135 0.49 -16.13 14.11
C ASN A 135 1.75 -17.02 14.27
N GLU A 136 2.00 -17.92 13.32
CA GLU A 136 3.10 -18.88 13.41
C GLU A 136 4.51 -18.27 13.34
N LYS A 137 4.64 -17.01 12.86
CA LYS A 137 5.93 -16.35 12.65
C LYS A 137 6.15 -15.21 13.62
N THR A 138 7.39 -15.08 14.12
CA THR A 138 7.80 -13.93 14.94
C THR A 138 7.84 -12.65 14.08
N ILE A 139 7.20 -11.59 14.55
CA ILE A 139 7.21 -10.26 13.91
C ILE A 139 8.33 -9.41 14.53
N ARG A 140 9.28 -8.98 13.70
CA ARG A 140 10.39 -8.10 14.11
C ARG A 140 10.07 -6.66 13.73
N ALA A 141 10.25 -5.75 14.69
CA ALA A 141 9.98 -4.31 14.54
C ALA A 141 8.57 -4.02 13.96
N PRO A 142 7.49 -4.40 14.67
CA PRO A 142 6.14 -4.16 14.18
C PRO A 142 5.84 -2.66 14.10
N GLU A 143 5.16 -2.25 13.03
CA GLU A 143 4.63 -0.90 12.87
C GLU A 143 3.13 -0.97 12.65
N VAL A 144 2.36 -0.13 13.35
CA VAL A 144 0.90 -0.09 13.27
C VAL A 144 0.47 1.29 12.80
N LEU A 145 -0.28 1.33 11.70
CA LEU A 145 -0.92 2.54 11.21
C LEU A 145 -2.30 2.68 11.87
N ILE A 146 -2.49 3.79 12.57
CA ILE A 146 -3.75 4.16 13.21
C ILE A 146 -4.27 5.38 12.48
N THR A 147 -5.51 5.30 12.00
CA THR A 147 -6.13 6.36 11.20
C THR A 147 -7.46 6.76 11.83
N SER A 148 -7.69 8.06 11.91
CA SER A 148 -8.96 8.69 12.20
C SER A 148 -9.42 9.55 11.01
N ASP A 149 -10.57 10.19 11.16
CA ASP A 149 -11.09 11.22 10.27
C ASP A 149 -10.18 12.46 10.17
N SER A 150 -9.34 12.70 11.18
CA SER A 150 -8.54 13.94 11.31
C SER A 150 -7.03 13.72 11.27
N GLU A 151 -6.53 12.50 11.51
CA GLU A 151 -5.10 12.21 11.60
C GLU A 151 -4.81 10.75 11.19
N ALA A 152 -3.65 10.53 10.58
CA ALA A 152 -3.08 9.19 10.41
C ALA A 152 -1.70 9.14 11.06
N LYS A 153 -1.46 8.14 11.90
CA LYS A 153 -0.25 8.02 12.72
C LYS A 153 0.30 6.61 12.70
N THR A 154 1.59 6.48 12.43
CA THR A 154 2.30 5.20 12.50
C THR A 154 3.01 5.07 13.83
N VAL A 155 2.80 3.95 14.51
CA VAL A 155 3.39 3.63 15.82
C VAL A 155 4.29 2.43 15.69
N LYS A 156 5.58 2.61 16.02
CA LYS A 156 6.53 1.51 16.08
C LYS A 156 6.45 0.84 17.45
N LEU A 157 6.22 -0.46 17.48
CA LEU A 157 6.19 -1.21 18.73
C LEU A 157 7.63 -1.45 19.21
N ALA A 158 7.89 -1.17 20.49
CA ALA A 158 9.23 -1.28 21.07
C ALA A 158 9.74 -2.73 21.16
N LYS A 159 8.83 -3.71 21.11
CA LYS A 159 9.16 -5.14 21.26
C LYS A 159 8.78 -5.92 20.01
N LYS A 160 9.59 -6.94 19.71
CA LYS A 160 9.21 -8.02 18.79
C LYS A 160 8.02 -8.79 19.36
N ILE A 161 7.15 -9.30 18.49
CA ILE A 161 6.02 -10.16 18.87
C ILE A 161 6.42 -11.59 18.54
N GLN A 162 6.49 -12.46 19.55
CA GLN A 162 6.87 -13.85 19.35
C GLN A 162 5.73 -14.61 18.66
N SER A 163 6.06 -15.71 17.99
CA SER A 163 5.07 -16.61 17.39
C SER A 163 3.97 -16.98 18.40
N ASN A 164 2.71 -16.94 17.97
CA ASN A 164 1.52 -17.26 18.76
C ASN A 164 1.36 -16.45 20.04
N THR A 165 1.86 -15.21 20.07
CA THR A 165 1.71 -14.30 21.21
C THR A 165 1.12 -12.97 20.76
N CYS A 166 0.52 -12.26 21.72
CA CYS A 166 -0.04 -10.92 21.52
C CYS A 166 0.71 -9.87 22.35
N PHE A 167 0.70 -8.64 21.85
CA PHE A 167 1.27 -7.48 22.51
C PHE A 167 0.27 -6.33 22.50
N THR A 168 -0.15 -5.90 23.69
CA THR A 168 -1.05 -4.76 23.87
C THR A 168 -0.26 -3.45 23.92
N SER A 169 -0.73 -2.46 23.18
CA SER A 169 -0.16 -1.12 23.18
C SER A 169 -1.27 -0.08 23.10
N SER A 170 -0.92 1.18 23.30
CA SER A 170 -1.82 2.30 23.07
C SER A 170 -1.12 3.46 22.35
N ALA A 171 -1.91 4.30 21.70
CA ALA A 171 -1.42 5.50 21.05
C ALA A 171 -2.44 6.63 21.11
N GLY A 172 -1.93 7.85 21.29
CA GLY A 172 -2.75 9.06 21.16
C GLY A 172 -3.02 9.37 19.69
N ILE A 173 -4.29 9.59 19.34
CA ILE A 173 -4.77 9.97 18.01
C ILE A 173 -5.80 11.11 18.14
N LYS A 174 -5.81 12.07 17.21
CA LYS A 174 -6.84 13.12 17.18
C LYS A 174 -7.96 12.77 16.24
N ALA A 175 -9.19 13.12 16.60
CA ALA A 175 -10.40 12.94 15.78
C ALA A 175 -11.37 14.12 16.01
N VAL A 176 -12.28 14.37 15.05
CA VAL A 176 -13.32 15.41 15.11
C VAL A 176 -14.70 14.80 15.31
#